data_AF-Q5WQE4-F1
#
_entry.id   AF-Q5WQE4-F1
#
_cell.length_a   1.000
_cell.length_b   1.000
_cell.length_c   1.000
_cell.angle_alpha   90.00
_cell.angle_beta   90.00
_cell.angle_gamma   90.00
#
_symmetry.space_group_name_H-M   'P 1'
#
loop_
_entity.id
_entity.type
_entity.pdbx_description
1 polymer ?
#
loop_
_entity_poly.entity_id
_entity_poly.type
_entity_poly.pdbx_seq_one_letter_code
_entity_poly.pdbx_strand_id
1 'polypeptide(L)' 'PFPFDRIKEIAKKAKLLAVLDRAVSQGFAGPVFGEVSGALANESERPIIMDFIIGLGESD' A
#
# COMPACT_ATOMS: atom_id res chain seq x y z
N PRO A 1 2.32 15.68 -2.33
CA PRO A 1 1.21 14.93 -2.96
C PRO A 1 1.64 13.47 -3.16
N PHE A 2 0.71 12.51 -3.11
CA PHE A 2 1.04 11.08 -3.24
C PHE A 2 1.45 10.73 -4.70
N PRO A 3 2.51 9.95 -4.94
CA PRO A 3 3.10 9.79 -6.28
C PRO A 3 2.46 8.64 -7.10
N PHE A 4 1.20 8.80 -7.49
CA PHE A 4 0.39 7.77 -8.16
C PHE A 4 1.06 7.10 -9.38
N ASP A 5 1.59 7.89 -10.34
CA ASP A 5 2.17 7.33 -11.57
C ASP A 5 3.40 6.47 -11.30
N ARG A 6 4.23 6.86 -10.31
CA ARG A 6 5.41 6.10 -9.90
C ARG A 6 5.02 4.77 -9.27
N ILE A 7 3.97 4.76 -8.45
CA ILE A 7 3.45 3.53 -7.83
C ILE A 7 2.97 2.56 -8.90
N LYS A 8 2.22 3.03 -9.90
CA LYS A 8 1.78 2.22 -11.04
C LYS A 8 2.95 1.59 -11.79
N GLU A 9 3.96 2.38 -12.13
CA GLU A 9 5.14 1.90 -12.86
C GLU A 9 5.98 0.89 -12.07
N ILE A 10 6.08 1.04 -10.75
CA ILE A 10 6.78 0.08 -9.89
C ILE A 10 5.95 -1.21 -9.74
N ALA A 11 4.63 -1.09 -9.56
CA ALA A 11 3.73 -2.22 -9.35
C ALA A 11 3.74 -3.22 -10.51
N LYS A 12 3.90 -2.75 -11.76
CA LYS A 12 4.03 -3.60 -12.97
C LYS A 12 5.23 -4.56 -12.92
N LYS A 13 6.22 -4.29 -12.08
CA LYS A 13 7.47 -5.08 -12.00
C LYS A 13 7.44 -6.17 -10.94
N ALA A 14 6.34 -6.28 -10.18
CA ALA A 14 6.22 -7.21 -9.07
C ALA A 14 4.95 -8.05 -9.20
N LYS A 15 4.99 -9.27 -8.64
CA LYS A 15 3.80 -10.11 -8.46
C LYS A 15 3.08 -9.82 -7.14
N LEU A 16 3.82 -9.29 -6.16
CA LEU A 16 3.35 -8.99 -4.82
C LEU A 16 3.97 -7.66 -4.35
N LEU A 17 3.16 -6.84 -3.69
CA LEU A 17 3.54 -5.58 -3.08
C LEU A 17 3.11 -5.59 -1.61
N ALA A 18 4.07 -5.63 -0.70
CA ALA A 18 3.83 -5.47 0.74
C ALA A 18 3.92 -3.99 1.10
N VAL A 19 2.90 -3.46 1.76
CA VAL A 19 2.87 -2.09 2.27
C VAL A 19 2.97 -2.15 3.78
N LEU A 20 3.97 -1.47 4.33
CA LEU A 20 4.26 -1.46 5.76
C LEU A 20 3.91 -0.08 6.31
N ASP A 21 2.88 -0.03 7.14
CA ASP A 21 2.41 1.20 7.77
C ASP A 21 2.71 1.17 9.28
N ARG A 22 3.23 2.28 9.80
CA ARG A 22 3.36 2.53 11.26
C ARG A 22 2.18 3.29 11.84
N ALA A 23 1.04 3.18 11.18
CA ALA A 23 -0.19 3.84 11.53
C ALA A 23 -1.35 2.99 11.03
N VAL A 24 -2.50 3.09 11.69
CA VAL A 24 -3.72 2.41 11.27
C VAL A 24 -4.83 3.43 11.12
N SER A 25 -5.56 3.37 10.00
CA SER A 25 -6.79 4.13 9.84
C SER A 25 -7.92 3.39 10.55
N GLN A 26 -8.65 4.06 11.45
CA GLN A 26 -9.66 3.39 12.27
C GLN A 26 -10.73 2.71 11.41
N GLY A 27 -10.93 1.40 11.60
CA GLY A 27 -11.89 0.60 10.83
C GLY A 27 -11.45 0.27 9.40
N PHE A 28 -10.18 0.54 9.05
CA PHE A 28 -9.59 0.25 7.74
C PHE A 28 -8.15 -0.25 7.91
N ALA A 29 -7.36 -0.13 6.86
CA ALA A 29 -5.97 -0.52 6.74
C ALA A 29 -5.00 0.62 7.10
N GLY A 30 -3.71 0.39 6.85
CA GLY A 30 -2.69 1.43 6.89
C GLY A 30 -2.98 2.58 5.90
N PRO A 31 -2.67 3.84 6.25
CA PRO A 31 -2.95 4.98 5.37
C PRO A 31 -2.17 4.91 4.04
N VAL A 32 -0.92 4.44 4.05
CA VAL A 32 -0.16 4.27 2.79
C VAL A 32 -0.73 3.13 1.97
N PHE A 33 -1.15 2.03 2.61
CA PHE A 33 -1.85 0.95 1.91
C PHE A 33 -3.11 1.44 1.20
N GLY A 34 -3.88 2.33 1.82
CA GLY A 34 -5.06 2.95 1.21
C GLY A 34 -4.73 3.70 -0.08
N GLU A 35 -3.71 4.56 -0.04
CA GLU A 35 -3.26 5.33 -1.21
C GLU A 35 -2.71 4.43 -2.33
N VAL A 36 -1.90 3.42 -1.97
CA VAL A 36 -1.35 2.44 -2.94
C VAL A 36 -2.46 1.61 -3.58
N SER A 37 -3.40 1.11 -2.78
CA SER A 37 -4.52 0.31 -3.27
C SER A 37 -5.44 1.13 -4.17
N GLY A 38 -5.72 2.38 -3.79
CA GLY A 38 -6.46 3.33 -4.62
C GLY A 38 -5.75 3.65 -5.93
N ALA A 39 -4.43 3.85 -5.89
CA ALA A 39 -3.61 4.10 -7.09
C ALA A 39 -3.73 2.98 -8.12
N LEU A 40 -3.82 1.74 -7.66
CA LEU A 40 -3.85 0.53 -8.49
C LEU A 40 -5.26 -0.01 -8.74
N ALA A 41 -6.31 0.61 -8.18
CA ALA A 41 -7.68 0.08 -8.21
C ALA A 41 -8.25 -0.03 -9.65
N ASN A 42 -7.84 0.87 -10.54
CA ASN A 42 -8.28 0.91 -11.93
C ASN A 42 -7.30 0.24 -12.90
N GLU A 43 -6.18 -0.32 -12.41
CA GLU A 43 -5.24 -1.03 -13.27
C GLU A 43 -5.77 -2.44 -13.58
N SER A 44 -5.82 -2.81 -14.85
CA SER A 44 -6.31 -4.11 -15.31
C SER A 44 -5.43 -5.26 -14.84
N GLU A 45 -4.12 -5.01 -14.74
CA GLU A 45 -3.13 -5.92 -14.21
C GLU A 45 -2.43 -5.26 -13.03
N ARG A 46 -2.49 -5.90 -11.86
CA ARG A 46 -1.87 -5.40 -10.62
C ARG A 46 -1.36 -6.55 -9.76
N PRO A 47 -0.29 -6.33 -8.98
CA PRO A 47 0.19 -7.33 -8.04
C PRO A 47 -0.86 -7.59 -6.95
N ILE A 48 -0.67 -8.69 -6.22
CA ILE A 48 -1.30 -8.87 -4.91
C ILE A 48 -0.73 -7.78 -3.98
N ILE A 49 -1.61 -7.00 -3.36
CA ILE A 49 -1.22 -5.96 -2.41
C ILE A 49 -1.57 -6.46 -1.01
N MET A 50 -0.60 -6.43 -0.10
CA MET A 50 -0.79 -6.85 1.29
C MET A 50 -0.50 -5.71 2.24
N ASP A 51 -1.39 -5.52 3.21
CA ASP A 51 -1.25 -4.54 4.29
C ASP A 51 -0.53 -5.16 5.49
N PHE A 52 0.45 -4.44 6.03
CA PHE A 52 1.17 -4.82 7.24
C PHE A 52 1.26 -3.62 8.17
N ILE A 53 0.55 -3.71 9.30
CA ILE A 53 0.68 -2.75 10.39
C ILE A 53 1.83 -3.18 11.29
N ILE A 54 2.83 -2.33 11.43
CA ILE A 54 4.04 -2.60 12.22
C ILE A 54 4.36 -1.42 13.13
N GLY A 55 5.12 -1.65 14.20
CA GLY A 55 5.70 -0.55 14.98
C GLY A 55 4.71 0.37 15.70
N LEU A 56 3.48 -0.08 15.97
CA LEU A 56 2.53 0.70 16.76
C LEU A 56 3.00 0.78 18.21
N GLY A 57 3.05 1.99 18.76
CA GLY A 57 3.42 2.22 20.16
C GLY A 57 4.85 1.80 20.50
N GLU A 58 5.80 1.99 19.57
CA GLU A 58 7.21 1.59 19.73
C GLU A 58 7.44 0.09 19.89
N SER A 59 6.49 -0.74 19.44
CA SER A 59 6.74 -2.18 19.28
C SER A 59 7.83 -2.42 18.24
N ASP A 60 8.72 -3.35 18.51
CA ASP A 60 9.59 -3.93 17.49
C ASP A 60 8.78 -4.78 16.48
#